data_AF-A0A5E4Z3X7-F1
#
_entry.id   AF-A0A5E4Z3X7-F1
#
_cell.length_a   1.000
_cell.length_b   1.000
_cell.length_c   1.000
_cell.angle_alpha   90.00
_cell.angle_beta   90.00
_cell.angle_gamma   90.00
#
_symmetry.space_group_name_H-M   'P 1'
#
loop_
_entity.id
_entity.type
_entity.pdbx_description
1 polymer ?
#
loop_
_entity_poly.entity_id
_entity_poly.type
_entity_poly.pdbx_seq_one_letter_code
_entity_poly.pdbx_strand_id
1 'polypeptide(L)'
;MVASNVDSGNGAWVLIERTGGAQQVAPATQSQHAAQLGQLAAVQGAFKNLKVAALGVNNTSTVVTADELVLENGSNLYASVRGVNVTINSAGTVGQPNSLSTGTLAASTWYYVWVWYNGTTVCGTLDPSATAPTAPSGYTAGYRARIGAVRTDSSGNKYLLQTLQYGRSARYVTTSGTNLTTLPVMASGAATFPSAVSTLAFVPLTASKISLYVNSSGLTSAVQVFPNTQSSNTFSYADGICSQKRRPRLPCGRFSR
;
A
#
# COMPACT_ATOMS: atom_id res chain seq x y z
N MET A 1 9.30 -61.30 11.54
CA MET A 1 9.72 -62.00 12.77
C MET A 1 11.01 -62.71 12.43
N VAL A 2 12.18 -62.14 12.74
CA VAL A 2 13.45 -62.82 12.46
C VAL A 2 13.85 -63.56 13.73
N ALA A 3 13.59 -64.85 13.75
CA ALA A 3 14.24 -65.75 14.70
C ALA A 3 15.62 -66.07 14.11
N SER A 4 16.68 -65.61 14.77
CA SER A 4 18.03 -66.07 14.49
C SER A 4 18.27 -67.37 15.25
N ASN A 5 18.08 -68.51 14.60
CA ASN A 5 18.71 -69.76 15.05
C ASN A 5 20.20 -69.68 14.68
N VAL A 6 21.05 -69.38 15.65
CA VAL A 6 22.50 -69.51 15.52
C VAL A 6 22.88 -70.79 16.25
N ASP A 7 22.76 -71.92 15.57
CA ASP A 7 23.36 -73.18 16.01
C ASP A 7 24.69 -73.39 15.30
N SER A 8 25.68 -73.84 16.08
CA SER A 8 27.02 -74.30 15.69
C SER A 8 28.06 -73.23 15.29
N GLY A 9 28.52 -72.48 16.30
CA GLY A 9 29.96 -72.30 16.54
C GLY A 9 30.84 -71.58 15.50
N ASN A 10 30.29 -71.02 14.43
CA ASN A 10 31.03 -70.19 13.48
C ASN A 10 30.42 -68.79 13.45
N GLY A 11 31.25 -67.79 13.74
CA GLY A 11 30.84 -66.39 13.81
C GLY A 11 30.10 -65.96 12.55
N ALA A 12 28.87 -65.48 12.72
CA ALA A 12 28.13 -64.84 11.64
C ALA A 12 28.76 -63.47 11.37
N TRP A 13 29.47 -63.35 10.25
CA TRP A 13 29.94 -62.07 9.75
C TRP A 13 28.78 -61.36 9.07
N VAL A 14 28.28 -60.29 9.69
CA VAL A 14 27.39 -59.35 9.01
C VAL A 14 28.27 -58.46 8.14
N LEU A 15 28.29 -58.73 6.83
CA LEU A 15 28.75 -57.74 5.87
C LEU A 15 27.72 -56.60 5.81
N ILE A 16 28.06 -55.45 6.39
CA ILE A 16 27.39 -54.20 6.04
C ILE A 16 28.04 -53.73 4.75
N GLU A 17 27.50 -54.18 3.63
CA GLU A 17 27.91 -53.68 2.33
C GLU A 17 27.52 -52.20 2.24
N ARG A 18 28.52 -51.31 2.31
CA ARG A 18 28.33 -49.92 1.90
C ARG A 18 28.45 -49.88 0.39
N THR A 19 27.43 -50.33 -0.32
CA THR A 19 27.29 -50.04 -1.75
C THR A 19 27.22 -48.52 -1.85
N GLY A 20 28.34 -47.89 -2.19
CA GLY A 20 28.54 -46.43 -2.19
C GLY A 20 27.73 -45.66 -3.23
N GLY A 21 26.51 -46.12 -3.56
CA GLY A 21 25.51 -45.26 -4.16
C GLY A 21 25.10 -44.22 -3.11
N ALA A 22 25.13 -42.94 -3.47
CA ALA A 22 24.54 -41.91 -2.64
C ALA A 22 23.11 -42.34 -2.31
N GLN A 23 22.85 -42.65 -1.04
CA GLN A 23 21.49 -42.89 -0.56
C GLN A 23 20.75 -41.57 -0.79
N GLN A 24 19.96 -41.52 -1.85
CA GLN A 24 19.10 -40.39 -2.12
C GLN A 24 18.06 -40.40 -1.00
N VAL A 25 18.30 -39.57 0.01
CA VAL A 25 17.30 -39.21 1.02
C VAL A 25 16.14 -38.64 0.22
N ALA A 26 15.04 -39.38 0.16
CA ALA A 26 13.84 -38.94 -0.53
C ALA A 26 13.51 -37.51 -0.06
N PRO A 27 13.03 -36.60 -0.93
CA PRO A 27 12.79 -35.20 -0.57
C PRO A 27 11.97 -34.98 0.71
N ALA A 28 11.21 -36.00 1.15
CA ALA A 28 10.42 -36.01 2.37
C ALA A 28 11.20 -36.15 3.70
N THR A 29 12.50 -36.46 3.69
CA THR A 29 13.32 -36.61 4.92
C THR A 29 14.47 -35.60 5.03
N GLN A 30 14.53 -34.62 4.12
CA GLN A 30 15.37 -33.43 4.34
C GLN A 30 14.74 -32.58 5.45
N SER A 31 15.53 -32.17 6.43
CA SER A 31 15.06 -31.25 7.47
C SER A 31 14.52 -29.99 6.79
N GLN A 32 13.24 -29.69 6.95
CA GLN A 32 12.57 -28.50 6.41
C GLN A 32 13.02 -27.20 7.11
N HIS A 33 14.33 -27.03 7.31
CA HIS A 33 14.91 -25.82 7.90
C HIS A 33 15.30 -24.77 6.85
N ALA A 34 15.40 -25.17 5.58
CA ALA A 34 15.46 -24.21 4.48
C ALA A 34 14.03 -23.87 4.06
N ALA A 35 13.56 -22.67 4.42
CA ALA A 35 12.37 -22.11 3.78
C ALA A 35 12.59 -22.19 2.26
N GLN A 36 11.71 -22.89 1.55
CA GLN A 36 11.78 -22.88 0.10
C GLN A 36 11.68 -21.42 -0.36
N LEU A 37 12.52 -20.99 -1.29
CA LEU A 37 12.56 -19.59 -1.75
C LEU A 37 11.18 -19.10 -2.24
N GLY A 38 10.28 -20.02 -2.63
CA GLY A 38 8.87 -19.75 -2.96
C GLY A 38 7.91 -19.54 -1.78
N GLN A 39 8.33 -19.77 -0.53
CA GLN A 39 7.56 -19.48 0.69
C GLN A 39 7.86 -18.10 1.28
N LEU A 40 8.96 -17.46 0.90
CA LEU A 40 9.21 -16.05 1.21
C LEU A 40 8.50 -15.18 0.17
N ALA A 41 7.17 -15.06 0.31
CA ALA A 41 6.38 -14.12 -0.48
C ALA A 41 6.77 -12.69 -0.07
N ALA A 42 7.42 -11.97 -0.97
CA ALA A 42 7.64 -10.54 -0.78
C ALA A 42 6.32 -9.80 -1.01
N VAL A 43 6.10 -8.67 -0.32
CA VAL A 43 4.87 -7.89 -0.52
C VAL A 43 5.10 -6.94 -1.70
N GLN A 44 4.24 -6.99 -2.71
CA GLN A 44 4.26 -6.04 -3.83
C GLN A 44 4.25 -4.58 -3.30
N GLY A 45 5.14 -3.75 -3.83
CA GLY A 45 5.27 -2.36 -3.39
C GLY A 45 5.95 -2.20 -2.03
N ALA A 46 6.65 -3.22 -1.51
CA ALA A 46 7.66 -3.00 -0.48
C ALA A 46 8.81 -2.15 -1.04
N PHE A 47 9.34 -1.22 -0.26
CA PHE A 47 10.30 -0.23 -0.77
C PHE A 47 11.32 0.21 0.28
N LYS A 48 12.40 0.84 -0.18
CA LYS A 48 13.36 1.61 0.61
C LYS A 48 13.45 3.04 0.08
N ASN A 49 13.30 4.03 0.96
CA ASN A 49 13.44 5.46 0.63
C ASN A 49 12.56 5.95 -0.53
N LEU A 50 11.32 5.44 -0.62
CA LEU A 50 10.38 5.86 -1.65
C LEU A 50 9.97 7.33 -1.49
N LYS A 51 10.04 8.07 -2.59
CA LYS A 51 9.51 9.42 -2.74
C LYS A 51 8.74 9.53 -4.06
N VAL A 52 7.59 10.20 -4.02
CA VAL A 52 6.79 10.55 -5.21
C VAL A 52 6.50 12.04 -5.15
N ALA A 53 6.82 12.78 -6.21
CA ALA A 53 6.67 14.22 -6.25
C ALA A 53 6.01 14.67 -7.55
N ALA A 54 4.85 15.32 -7.45
CA ALA A 54 4.27 16.09 -8.52
C ALA A 54 4.36 17.56 -8.12
N LEU A 55 5.51 18.19 -8.35
CA LEU A 55 5.82 19.54 -7.90
C LEU A 55 6.21 20.44 -9.08
N GLY A 56 5.89 21.73 -8.98
CA GLY A 56 6.23 22.74 -9.99
C GLY A 56 5.04 23.48 -10.57
N VAL A 57 5.30 24.64 -11.17
CA VAL A 57 4.28 25.46 -11.84
C VAL A 57 3.81 24.76 -13.13
N ASN A 58 2.50 24.70 -13.37
CA ASN A 58 1.92 24.10 -14.57
C ASN A 58 2.45 22.69 -14.85
N ASN A 59 2.63 21.91 -13.78
CA ASN A 59 3.34 20.65 -13.83
C ASN A 59 2.46 19.50 -14.34
N THR A 60 2.95 18.75 -15.32
CA THR A 60 2.36 17.50 -15.81
C THR A 60 3.19 16.27 -15.44
N SER A 61 4.29 16.45 -14.71
CA SER A 61 5.24 15.37 -14.42
C SER A 61 5.17 14.88 -12.98
N THR A 62 5.27 13.57 -12.79
CA THR A 62 5.44 12.95 -11.47
C THR A 62 6.79 12.25 -11.43
N VAL A 63 7.64 12.66 -10.50
CA VAL A 63 8.97 12.06 -10.29
C VAL A 63 8.88 11.03 -9.18
N VAL A 64 9.35 9.81 -9.46
CA VAL A 64 9.39 8.70 -8.51
C VAL A 64 10.84 8.30 -8.29
N THR A 65 11.26 8.29 -7.04
CA THR A 65 12.59 7.79 -6.65
C THR A 65 12.48 6.78 -5.52
N ALA A 66 13.25 5.71 -5.58
CA ALA A 66 13.41 4.77 -4.47
C ALA A 66 14.77 4.07 -4.60
N ASP A 67 15.40 3.76 -3.46
CA ASP A 67 16.65 2.98 -3.47
C ASP A 67 16.38 1.53 -3.90
N GLU A 68 15.24 0.99 -3.47
CA GLU A 68 14.81 -0.37 -3.78
C GLU A 68 13.28 -0.44 -3.79
N LEU A 69 12.73 -1.24 -4.71
CA LEU A 69 11.29 -1.50 -4.85
C LEU A 69 11.06 -2.96 -5.23
N VAL A 70 10.10 -3.61 -4.56
CA VAL A 70 9.63 -4.95 -4.89
C VAL A 70 8.41 -4.86 -5.79
N LEU A 71 8.47 -5.54 -6.93
CA LEU A 71 7.41 -5.64 -7.92
C LEU A 71 6.94 -7.09 -8.08
N GLU A 72 5.75 -7.27 -8.63
CA GLU A 72 5.12 -8.57 -8.85
C GLU A 72 4.59 -8.68 -10.29
N ASN A 73 4.70 -9.86 -10.90
CA ASN A 73 4.14 -10.13 -12.23
C ASN A 73 2.79 -10.88 -12.15
N GLY A 74 2.18 -11.17 -13.30
CA GLY A 74 0.90 -11.90 -13.36
C GLY A 74 0.94 -13.35 -12.85
N SER A 75 2.13 -13.90 -12.60
CA SER A 75 2.33 -15.27 -12.09
C SER A 75 2.70 -15.30 -10.60
N ASN A 76 2.50 -14.19 -9.88
CA ASN A 76 2.89 -14.01 -8.47
C ASN A 76 4.40 -14.22 -8.22
N LEU A 77 5.23 -13.95 -9.24
CA LEU A 77 6.68 -13.90 -9.07
C LEU A 77 7.08 -12.47 -8.70
N TYR A 78 8.03 -12.37 -7.78
CA TYR A 78 8.55 -11.09 -7.30
C TYR A 78 9.91 -10.76 -7.90
N ALA A 79 10.16 -9.47 -8.12
CA ALA A 79 11.46 -8.93 -8.50
C ALA A 79 11.77 -7.70 -7.65
N SER A 80 13.01 -7.60 -7.15
CA SER A 80 13.50 -6.36 -6.54
C SER A 80 14.29 -5.56 -7.58
N VAL A 81 13.94 -4.30 -7.75
CA VAL A 81 14.68 -3.34 -8.59
C VAL A 81 15.30 -2.27 -7.71
N ARG A 82 16.48 -1.79 -8.10
CA ARG A 82 17.26 -0.82 -7.33
C ARG A 82 17.51 0.45 -8.12
N GLY A 83 17.73 1.55 -7.41
CA GLY A 83 18.02 2.85 -8.02
C GLY A 83 16.87 3.34 -8.91
N VAL A 84 15.62 3.15 -8.47
CA VAL A 84 14.45 3.62 -9.20
C VAL A 84 14.52 5.14 -9.28
N ASN A 85 14.53 5.66 -10.51
CA ASN A 85 14.43 7.07 -10.80
C ASN A 85 13.67 7.21 -12.12
N VAL A 86 12.37 7.51 -12.03
CA VAL A 86 11.50 7.65 -13.21
C VAL A 86 10.74 8.96 -13.15
N THR A 87 10.63 9.63 -14.29
CA THR A 87 9.82 10.85 -14.45
C THR A 87 8.68 10.53 -15.40
N ILE A 88 7.45 10.59 -14.93
CA ILE A 88 6.24 10.19 -15.66
C ILE A 88 5.50 11.44 -16.09
N ASN A 89 5.34 11.66 -17.40
CA ASN A 89 4.64 12.83 -17.94
C ASN A 89 3.20 12.48 -18.30
N SER A 90 2.23 13.06 -17.59
CA SER A 90 0.80 12.85 -17.81
C SER A 90 0.31 13.30 -19.18
N ALA A 91 1.06 14.20 -19.85
CA ALA A 91 0.78 14.70 -21.19
C ALA A 91 1.62 13.99 -22.29
N GLY A 92 2.38 12.95 -21.93
CA GLY A 92 3.13 12.13 -22.89
C GLY A 92 2.24 11.26 -23.78
N THR A 93 2.85 10.57 -24.74
CA THR A 93 2.15 9.64 -25.64
C THR A 93 1.53 8.49 -24.85
N VAL A 94 0.21 8.37 -24.87
CA VAL A 94 -0.53 7.36 -24.12
C VAL A 94 -0.07 5.94 -24.46
N GLY A 95 0.07 5.09 -23.45
CA GLY A 95 0.49 3.68 -23.59
C GLY A 95 1.99 3.47 -23.73
N GLN A 96 2.79 4.54 -23.69
CA GLN A 96 4.25 4.43 -23.70
C GLN A 96 4.83 4.37 -22.27
N PRO A 97 6.09 3.91 -22.11
CA PRO A 97 6.79 4.07 -20.85
C PRO A 97 6.86 5.55 -20.43
N ASN A 98 6.73 5.81 -19.13
CA ASN A 98 6.85 7.15 -18.53
C ASN A 98 5.73 8.13 -18.95
N SER A 99 4.53 7.63 -19.21
CA SER A 99 3.38 8.44 -19.59
C SER A 99 2.06 7.98 -18.95
N LEU A 100 0.94 8.54 -19.40
CA LEU A 100 -0.38 7.98 -19.14
C LEU A 100 -0.46 6.57 -19.75
N SER A 101 -0.99 5.60 -19.00
CA SER A 101 -1.05 4.20 -19.43
C SER A 101 -2.10 3.93 -20.50
N THR A 102 -3.25 4.61 -20.43
CA THR A 102 -4.38 4.40 -21.33
C THR A 102 -5.35 5.59 -21.30
N GLY A 103 -6.25 5.64 -22.28
CA GLY A 103 -7.34 6.61 -22.34
C GLY A 103 -6.87 8.04 -22.59
N THR A 104 -7.64 9.00 -22.10
CA THR A 104 -7.36 10.44 -22.22
C THR A 104 -7.22 11.05 -20.84
N LEU A 105 -6.29 12.00 -20.68
CA LEU A 105 -6.11 12.71 -19.42
C LEU A 105 -7.39 13.49 -19.09
N ALA A 106 -8.03 13.15 -17.98
CA ALA A 106 -9.26 13.77 -17.49
C ALA A 106 -8.94 14.83 -16.44
N ALA A 107 -9.80 15.85 -16.34
CA ALA A 107 -9.69 16.89 -15.32
C ALA A 107 -10.21 16.34 -13.98
N SER A 108 -9.75 16.91 -12.85
CA SER A 108 -10.24 16.58 -11.50
C SER A 108 -10.18 15.08 -11.14
N THR A 109 -9.28 14.32 -11.76
CA THR A 109 -9.28 12.85 -11.73
C THR A 109 -8.05 12.31 -11.01
N TRP A 110 -8.24 11.27 -10.20
CA TRP A 110 -7.15 10.54 -9.57
C TRP A 110 -6.51 9.56 -10.56
N TYR A 111 -5.19 9.60 -10.62
CA TYR A 111 -4.35 8.64 -11.32
C TYR A 111 -3.42 7.97 -10.32
N TYR A 112 -3.30 6.65 -10.44
CA TYR A 112 -2.44 5.84 -9.61
C TYR A 112 -1.06 5.74 -10.28
N VAL A 113 -0.03 5.90 -9.46
CA VAL A 113 1.35 5.86 -9.92
C VAL A 113 1.82 4.41 -9.86
N TRP A 114 2.12 3.86 -11.02
CA TRP A 114 2.62 2.50 -11.17
C TRP A 114 4.07 2.53 -11.65
N VAL A 115 4.88 1.61 -11.12
CA VAL A 115 6.23 1.33 -11.61
C VAL A 115 6.20 -0.04 -12.25
N TRP A 116 6.90 -0.18 -13.37
CA TRP A 116 6.98 -1.37 -14.19
C TRP A 116 8.42 -1.80 -14.41
N TYR A 117 8.63 -3.10 -14.54
CA TYR A 117 9.92 -3.70 -14.86
C TYR A 117 9.71 -4.88 -15.82
N ASN A 118 10.38 -4.86 -16.97
CA ASN A 118 10.26 -5.92 -17.98
C ASN A 118 11.36 -6.99 -17.88
N GLY A 119 12.18 -6.99 -16.82
CA GLY A 119 13.36 -7.83 -16.69
C GLY A 119 14.66 -7.17 -17.14
N THR A 120 14.60 -5.97 -17.71
CA THR A 120 15.79 -5.20 -18.13
C THR A 120 15.71 -3.73 -17.72
N THR A 121 14.59 -3.06 -17.99
CA THR A 121 14.42 -1.62 -17.79
C THR A 121 13.25 -1.31 -16.88
N VAL A 122 13.39 -0.27 -16.06
CA VAL A 122 12.32 0.24 -15.19
C VAL A 122 11.66 1.45 -15.85
N CYS A 123 10.33 1.55 -15.76
CA CYS A 123 9.58 2.74 -16.15
C CYS A 123 8.42 2.99 -15.18
N GLY A 124 7.72 4.12 -15.35
CA GLY A 124 6.49 4.39 -14.62
C GLY A 124 5.32 4.74 -15.51
N THR A 125 4.10 4.62 -15.00
CA THR A 125 2.89 5.13 -15.66
C THR A 125 1.94 5.79 -14.66
N LEU A 126 1.12 6.70 -15.17
CA LEU A 126 -0.09 7.17 -14.50
C LEU A 126 -1.27 6.38 -15.06
N ASP A 127 -2.01 5.69 -14.19
CA ASP A 127 -3.11 4.81 -14.59
C ASP A 127 -4.42 5.19 -13.87
N PRO A 128 -5.57 5.25 -14.57
CA PRO A 128 -6.85 5.52 -13.91
C PRO A 128 -7.31 4.40 -12.96
N SER A 129 -6.74 3.19 -13.09
CA SER A 129 -7.06 2.01 -12.30
C SER A 129 -6.10 1.81 -11.14
N ALA A 130 -6.69 1.55 -9.98
CA ALA A 130 -5.95 1.27 -8.76
C ALA A 130 -5.53 -0.19 -8.62
N THR A 131 -6.15 -1.10 -9.39
CA THR A 131 -6.06 -2.56 -9.19
C THR A 131 -5.67 -3.31 -10.46
N ALA A 132 -6.07 -2.81 -11.63
CA ALA A 132 -5.82 -3.42 -12.92
C ALA A 132 -5.24 -2.38 -13.88
N PRO A 133 -3.96 -2.02 -13.71
CA PRO A 133 -3.33 -1.04 -14.59
C PRO A 133 -3.08 -1.64 -15.97
N THR A 134 -3.10 -0.79 -16.99
CA THR A 134 -2.73 -1.14 -18.36
C THR A 134 -1.22 -1.06 -18.50
N ALA A 135 -0.60 -2.14 -18.99
CA ALA A 135 0.84 -2.16 -19.20
C ALA A 135 1.23 -1.21 -20.34
N PRO A 136 2.30 -0.41 -20.19
CA PRO A 136 2.86 0.32 -21.30
C PRO A 136 3.52 -0.64 -22.31
N SER A 137 3.75 -0.14 -23.52
CA SER A 137 4.43 -0.88 -24.59
C SER A 137 5.77 -1.47 -24.09
N GLY A 138 5.95 -2.77 -24.29
CA GLY A 138 7.15 -3.51 -23.85
C GLY A 138 7.11 -4.05 -22.42
N TYR A 139 5.99 -3.91 -21.69
CA TYR A 139 5.87 -4.31 -20.28
C TYR A 139 4.70 -5.25 -19.97
N THR A 140 4.00 -5.80 -20.97
CA THR A 140 2.77 -6.62 -20.80
C THR A 140 2.96 -7.85 -19.90
N ALA A 141 4.11 -8.52 -20.00
CA ALA A 141 4.46 -9.66 -19.14
C ALA A 141 5.33 -9.26 -17.92
N GLY A 142 5.51 -7.96 -17.70
CA GLY A 142 6.42 -7.42 -16.71
C GLY A 142 5.91 -7.49 -15.27
N TYR A 143 6.80 -7.14 -14.36
CA TYR A 143 6.52 -6.90 -12.97
C TYR A 143 5.99 -5.48 -12.80
N ARG A 144 5.05 -5.29 -11.86
CA ARG A 144 4.46 -3.99 -11.56
C ARG A 144 4.30 -3.80 -10.06
N ALA A 145 4.23 -2.54 -9.62
CA ALA A 145 3.82 -2.16 -8.28
C ALA A 145 3.15 -0.79 -8.27
N ARG A 146 2.05 -0.65 -7.51
CA ARG A 146 1.44 0.66 -7.25
C ARG A 146 2.16 1.32 -6.09
N ILE A 147 2.66 2.52 -6.30
CA ILE A 147 3.50 3.21 -5.31
C ILE A 147 2.92 4.54 -4.83
N GLY A 148 1.87 5.06 -5.46
CA GLY A 148 1.23 6.31 -5.02
C GLY A 148 0.00 6.68 -5.84
N ALA A 149 -0.47 7.90 -5.66
CA ALA A 149 -1.53 8.51 -6.47
C ALA A 149 -1.31 10.01 -6.58
N VAL A 150 -1.71 10.58 -7.72
CA VAL A 150 -1.71 12.01 -8.02
C VAL A 150 -3.05 12.39 -8.62
N ARG A 151 -3.43 13.67 -8.53
CA ARG A 151 -4.71 14.15 -9.05
C ARG A 151 -4.48 15.28 -10.03
N THR A 152 -5.24 15.31 -11.12
CA THR A 152 -5.29 16.46 -12.03
C THR A 152 -6.20 17.55 -11.48
N ASP A 153 -5.91 18.80 -11.81
CA ASP A 153 -6.78 19.94 -11.53
C ASP A 153 -7.95 20.04 -12.53
N SER A 154 -8.78 21.07 -12.34
CA SER A 154 -9.94 21.34 -13.20
C SER A 154 -9.60 22.17 -14.45
N SER A 155 -8.34 22.54 -14.66
CA SER A 155 -7.95 23.38 -15.80
C SER A 155 -8.06 22.63 -17.12
N GLY A 156 -8.09 23.35 -18.24
CA GLY A 156 -8.05 22.74 -19.57
C GLY A 156 -6.81 21.88 -19.82
N ASN A 157 -5.67 22.28 -19.23
CA ASN A 157 -4.40 21.57 -19.32
C ASN A 157 -4.26 20.44 -18.30
N LYS A 158 -5.21 20.32 -17.35
CA LYS A 158 -5.29 19.24 -16.35
C LYS A 158 -3.97 19.04 -15.60
N TYR A 159 -3.34 20.13 -15.15
CA TYR A 159 -2.08 20.04 -14.44
C TYR A 159 -2.21 19.21 -13.17
N LEU A 160 -1.15 18.52 -12.78
CA LEU A 160 -1.14 17.74 -11.54
C LEU A 160 -1.18 18.69 -10.35
N LEU A 161 -2.01 18.38 -9.37
CA LEU A 161 -2.01 19.06 -8.08
C LEU A 161 -0.68 18.80 -7.36
N GLN A 162 -0.17 19.84 -6.69
CA GLN A 162 1.10 19.78 -5.97
C GLN A 162 1.04 18.75 -4.83
N THR A 163 1.69 17.61 -5.00
CA THR A 163 1.76 16.57 -3.98
C THR A 163 3.18 16.08 -3.76
N LEU A 164 3.48 15.78 -2.49
CA LEU A 164 4.73 15.17 -2.07
C LEU A 164 4.45 14.00 -1.16
N GLN A 165 4.96 12.84 -1.55
CA GLN A 165 4.88 11.60 -0.81
C GLN A 165 6.27 11.14 -0.35
N TYR A 166 6.34 10.71 0.90
CA TYR A 166 7.46 9.93 1.44
C TYR A 166 6.92 8.63 2.01
N GLY A 167 7.46 7.51 1.55
CA GLY A 167 6.94 6.19 1.91
C GLY A 167 5.44 6.07 1.62
N ARG A 168 4.63 5.81 2.65
CA ARG A 168 3.15 5.65 2.55
C ARG A 168 2.37 6.92 2.92
N SER A 169 3.04 8.05 3.14
CA SER A 169 2.40 9.30 3.55
C SER A 169 2.56 10.36 2.48
N ALA A 170 1.44 10.89 2.00
CA ALA A 170 1.38 11.96 1.03
C ALA A 170 0.73 13.21 1.63
N ARG A 171 1.17 14.37 1.17
CA ARG A 171 0.55 15.66 1.50
C ARG A 171 0.48 16.56 0.27
N TYR A 172 -0.49 17.46 0.30
CA TYR A 172 -0.50 18.61 -0.59
C TYR A 172 0.64 19.57 -0.21
N VAL A 173 1.21 20.23 -1.22
CA VAL A 173 2.23 21.26 -1.05
C VAL A 173 1.71 22.55 -1.66
N THR A 174 1.46 23.54 -0.82
CA THR A 174 1.03 24.85 -1.31
C THR A 174 2.24 25.65 -1.75
N THR A 175 2.20 26.24 -2.94
CA THR A 175 3.28 27.09 -3.44
C THR A 175 2.71 28.21 -4.30
N SER A 176 3.18 29.43 -4.07
CA SER A 176 2.76 30.59 -4.86
C SER A 176 3.05 30.37 -6.35
N GLY A 177 2.14 30.81 -7.22
CA GLY A 177 2.25 30.65 -8.67
C GLY A 177 1.95 29.24 -9.19
N THR A 178 1.58 28.28 -8.33
CA THR A 178 1.11 26.95 -8.76
C THR A 178 -0.41 26.88 -8.82
N ASN A 179 -0.96 25.78 -9.33
CA ASN A 179 -2.39 25.47 -9.27
C ASN A 179 -2.88 25.08 -7.86
N LEU A 180 -2.00 25.10 -6.86
CA LEU A 180 -2.34 24.85 -5.46
C LEU A 180 -1.71 25.92 -4.56
N THR A 181 -2.32 27.10 -4.52
CA THR A 181 -1.87 28.22 -3.67
C THR A 181 -2.37 28.11 -2.23
N THR A 182 -3.47 27.40 -2.01
CA THR A 182 -4.07 27.11 -0.70
C THR A 182 -4.36 25.62 -0.55
N LEU A 183 -4.44 25.12 0.69
CA LEU A 183 -4.84 23.74 0.92
C LEU A 183 -6.28 23.50 0.44
N PRO A 184 -6.59 22.35 -0.18
CA PRO A 184 -7.96 22.00 -0.55
C PRO A 184 -8.88 21.98 0.67
N VAL A 185 -10.00 22.71 0.58
CA VAL A 185 -10.99 22.82 1.66
C VAL A 185 -12.10 21.79 1.45
N MET A 186 -12.25 20.86 2.40
CA MET A 186 -13.30 19.83 2.41
C MET A 186 -14.66 20.37 2.83
N ALA A 187 -14.67 21.29 3.81
CA ALA A 187 -15.86 21.96 4.29
C ALA A 187 -15.47 23.30 4.94
N SER A 188 -16.37 24.27 4.88
CA SER A 188 -16.22 25.58 5.52
C SER A 188 -17.59 26.16 5.86
N GLY A 189 -17.64 27.06 6.84
CA GLY A 189 -18.85 27.72 7.29
C GLY A 189 -19.42 27.10 8.58
N ALA A 190 -20.58 27.60 8.99
CA ALA A 190 -21.30 27.11 10.17
C ALA A 190 -22.41 26.13 9.75
N ALA A 191 -22.54 25.04 10.48
CA ALA A 191 -23.64 24.09 10.33
C ALA A 191 -24.34 23.88 11.68
N THR A 192 -25.66 23.84 11.67
CA THR A 192 -26.47 23.53 12.87
C THR A 192 -26.49 22.03 13.18
N PHE A 193 -26.23 21.20 12.17
CA PHE A 193 -26.15 19.74 12.28
C PHE A 193 -24.95 19.20 11.49
N PRO A 194 -24.36 18.06 11.91
CA PRO A 194 -23.31 17.41 11.14
C PRO A 194 -23.77 17.06 9.73
N SER A 195 -23.03 17.54 8.74
CA SER A 195 -23.27 17.26 7.32
C SER A 195 -22.22 16.30 6.78
N ALA A 196 -22.63 15.37 5.91
CA ALA A 196 -21.70 14.49 5.23
C ALA A 196 -20.77 15.30 4.31
N VAL A 197 -19.46 15.03 4.40
CA VAL A 197 -18.44 15.65 3.56
C VAL A 197 -17.76 14.56 2.74
N SER A 198 -17.80 14.69 1.42
CA SER A 198 -17.14 13.72 0.53
C SER A 198 -15.63 13.91 0.56
N THR A 199 -14.90 12.80 0.67
CA THR A 199 -13.43 12.78 0.66
C THR A 199 -12.84 12.54 -0.73
N LEU A 200 -13.68 12.16 -1.71
CA LEU A 200 -13.25 11.69 -3.04
C LEU A 200 -12.42 12.69 -3.83
N ALA A 201 -12.67 13.98 -3.65
CA ALA A 201 -11.89 15.03 -4.32
C ALA A 201 -10.54 15.29 -3.64
N PHE A 202 -10.35 14.82 -2.41
CA PHE A 202 -9.26 15.28 -1.55
C PHE A 202 -8.23 14.19 -1.27
N VAL A 203 -8.66 12.93 -1.28
CA VAL A 203 -7.80 11.76 -1.14
C VAL A 203 -8.21 10.67 -2.14
N PRO A 204 -7.28 9.82 -2.59
CA PRO A 204 -7.63 8.68 -3.43
C PRO A 204 -8.45 7.66 -2.63
N LEU A 205 -9.35 6.93 -3.30
CA LEU A 205 -10.17 5.87 -2.71
C LEU A 205 -9.36 4.75 -2.03
N THR A 206 -8.10 4.63 -2.37
CA THR A 206 -7.18 3.63 -1.79
C THR A 206 -6.50 4.09 -0.51
N ALA A 207 -6.78 5.30 -0.04
CA ALA A 207 -6.21 5.80 1.21
C ALA A 207 -6.84 5.05 2.41
N SER A 208 -6.02 4.41 3.23
CA SER A 208 -6.46 3.73 4.45
C SER A 208 -6.53 4.67 5.66
N LYS A 209 -5.96 5.87 5.55
CA LYS A 209 -5.94 6.90 6.59
C LYS A 209 -6.00 8.28 5.94
N ILE A 210 -6.75 9.17 6.58
CA ILE A 210 -6.82 10.59 6.22
C ILE A 210 -6.40 11.39 7.46
N SER A 211 -5.49 12.35 7.28
CA SER A 211 -5.14 13.32 8.32
C SER A 211 -5.58 14.70 7.88
N LEU A 212 -6.37 15.35 8.73
CA LEU A 212 -7.03 16.63 8.44
C LEU A 212 -6.47 17.73 9.35
N TYR A 213 -6.41 18.94 8.81
CA TYR A 213 -6.29 20.16 9.60
C TYR A 213 -7.66 20.80 9.72
N VAL A 214 -8.04 21.19 10.93
CA VAL A 214 -9.34 21.81 11.19
C VAL A 214 -9.14 23.03 12.07
N ASN A 215 -9.78 24.13 11.71
CA ASN A 215 -9.68 25.40 12.42
C ASN A 215 -11.08 25.97 12.67
N SER A 216 -11.21 26.70 13.77
CA SER A 216 -12.39 27.45 14.16
C SER A 216 -11.99 28.90 14.39
N SER A 217 -12.65 29.85 13.72
CA SER A 217 -12.32 31.27 13.82
C SER A 217 -13.30 32.08 14.70
N GLY A 218 -14.26 31.43 15.35
CA GLY A 218 -15.28 32.06 16.20
C GLY A 218 -15.15 31.68 17.69
N LEU A 219 -15.40 32.65 18.59
CA LEU A 219 -15.32 32.47 20.04
C LEU A 219 -16.33 31.45 20.61
N THR A 220 -17.38 31.10 19.85
CA THR A 220 -18.45 30.18 20.25
C THR A 220 -18.59 28.99 19.30
N SER A 221 -17.53 28.67 18.55
CA SER A 221 -17.57 27.66 17.49
C SER A 221 -16.87 26.37 17.92
N ALA A 222 -17.63 25.28 18.00
CA ALA A 222 -17.09 23.93 18.16
C ALA A 222 -16.92 23.28 16.78
N VAL A 223 -15.86 22.49 16.62
CA VAL A 223 -15.70 21.66 15.41
C VAL A 223 -15.78 20.19 15.79
N GLN A 224 -16.56 19.45 15.03
CA GLN A 224 -16.77 18.03 15.23
C GLN A 224 -16.53 17.29 13.92
N VAL A 225 -15.86 16.14 13.99
CA VAL A 225 -15.63 15.24 12.86
C VAL A 225 -16.04 13.84 13.28
N PHE A 226 -16.88 13.21 12.48
CA PHE A 226 -17.36 11.85 12.72
C PHE A 226 -16.91 10.94 11.57
N PRO A 227 -16.49 9.70 11.85
CA PRO A 227 -16.09 8.75 10.81
C PRO A 227 -17.28 8.20 10.01
N ASN A 228 -18.52 8.44 10.45
CA ASN A 228 -19.74 7.99 9.80
C ASN A 228 -20.89 8.97 10.10
N THR A 229 -22.05 8.73 9.48
CA THR A 229 -23.25 9.58 9.59
C THR A 229 -23.96 9.49 10.96
N GLN A 230 -23.45 8.73 11.92
CA GLN A 230 -24.04 8.65 13.25
C GLN A 230 -23.45 9.71 14.17
N SER A 231 -23.99 10.92 14.06
CA SER A 231 -23.82 11.95 15.08
C SER A 231 -24.73 11.64 16.28
N SER A 232 -24.43 10.57 17.03
CA SER A 232 -24.96 10.51 18.39
C SER A 232 -24.08 11.42 19.24
N ASN A 233 -24.68 12.21 20.14
CA ASN A 233 -23.97 13.09 21.08
C ASN A 233 -23.12 12.30 22.10
N THR A 234 -22.91 11.01 21.87
CA THR A 234 -22.10 10.08 22.62
C THR A 234 -20.81 9.86 21.84
N PHE A 235 -19.71 10.42 22.35
CA PHE A 235 -18.35 10.22 21.84
C PHE A 235 -18.10 8.73 21.51
N SER A 236 -18.01 8.40 20.23
CA SER A 236 -17.52 7.09 19.79
C SER A 236 -16.02 7.22 19.56
N TYR A 237 -15.22 6.88 20.57
CA TYR A 237 -13.78 6.72 20.38
C TYR A 237 -13.56 5.51 19.47
N ALA A 238 -12.90 5.74 18.34
CA ALA A 238 -12.30 4.67 17.55
C ALA A 238 -10.99 4.21 18.24
N ASP A 239 -11.12 3.66 19.44
CA ASP A 239 -10.13 2.74 19.96
C ASP A 239 -10.82 1.75 20.91
N GLY A 240 -10.70 0.48 20.58
CA GLY A 240 -11.37 -0.60 21.27
C GLY A 240 -10.78 -0.86 22.66
N ILE A 241 -11.65 -1.42 23.52
CA ILE A 241 -11.37 -2.00 24.84
C ILE A 241 -11.35 -0.98 25.99
N CYS A 242 -12.55 -0.59 26.42
CA CYS A 242 -12.86 -0.64 27.85
C CYS A 242 -14.28 -1.17 28.03
N SER A 243 -14.40 -2.49 28.21
CA SER A 243 -15.59 -3.11 28.78
C SER A 243 -15.72 -2.61 30.22
N GLN A 244 -16.44 -1.50 30.44
CA GLN A 244 -17.02 -1.24 31.74
C GLN A 244 -18.18 -2.20 31.95
N LYS A 245 -17.81 -3.44 32.29
CA LYS A 245 -18.68 -4.41 32.96
C LYS A 245 -19.14 -3.74 34.26
N ARG A 246 -20.32 -3.11 34.22
CA ARG A 246 -21.02 -2.57 35.40
C ARG A 246 -21.05 -3.67 36.45
N ARG A 247 -20.28 -3.52 37.52
CA ARG A 247 -20.40 -4.39 38.69
C ARG A 247 -21.77 -4.08 39.34
N PRO A 248 -22.61 -5.08 39.63
CA PRO A 248 -23.86 -4.84 40.35
C PRO A 248 -23.52 -4.31 41.75
N ARG A 249 -24.12 -3.18 42.13
CA ARG A 249 -24.05 -2.65 43.49
C ARG A 249 -24.73 -3.65 44.42
N LEU A 250 -23.97 -4.23 45.35
CA LEU A 250 -24.52 -4.93 46.50
C LEU A 250 -25.27 -3.90 47.38
N PRO A 251 -26.47 -4.22 47.90
CA PRO A 251 -27.18 -3.32 48.80
C PRO A 251 -26.46 -3.23 50.14
N CYS A 252 -26.14 -2.01 50.57
CA CYS A 252 -25.64 -1.74 51.91
C CYS A 252 -26.72 -2.11 52.94
N GLY A 253 -26.42 -3.08 53.79
CA GLY A 253 -27.24 -3.44 54.95
C GLY A 253 -27.32 -2.27 55.94
N ARG A 254 -28.56 -1.96 56.33
CA ARG A 254 -28.93 -0.97 57.33
C ARG A 254 -28.68 -1.58 58.72
N PHE A 255 -27.65 -1.14 59.42
CA PHE A 255 -27.51 -1.38 60.87
C PHE A 255 -28.28 -0.28 61.60
N SER A 256 -29.36 -0.65 62.30
CA SER A 256 -29.92 0.12 63.42
C SER A 256 -30.08 -0.82 64.61
N ARG A 257 -29.79 -0.27 65.79
CA ARG A 257 -29.73 -0.91 67.11
C ARG A 257 -30.93 -1.77 67.46
#